data_AF-I7GCZ7-F1
#
_entry.id   AF-I7GCZ7-F1
#
_cell.length_a   1.000
_cell.length_b   1.000
_cell.length_c   1.000
_cell.angle_alpha   90.00
_cell.angle_beta   90.00
_cell.angle_gamma   90.00
#
_symmetry.space_group_name_H-M   'P 1'
#
loop_
_entity.id
_entity.type
_entity.pdbx_description
1 polymer ?
#
loop_
_entity_poly.entity_id
_entity_poly.type
_entity_poly.pdbx_seq_one_letter_code
_entity_poly.pdbx_strand_id
1 'polypeptide(L)'
;MLKSCMVQVVAAYEKLSEEKQSKKEGAFPVTQSRALQLLYDLRYLNIVLTAKADEVKSGRSKPDSRIEKVTDHLEALIDPFDLDVFTPHLNSNLHRLVQRTSVLFGLVTGTENQLAPRSSTFNSQEPHNILPLASSQIR
;
A
#
# COMPACT_ATOMS: atom_id res chain seq x y z
N MET A 1 -5.41 1.42 13.79
CA MET A 1 -6.46 1.01 12.84
C MET A 1 -5.90 0.30 11.61
N LEU A 2 -5.03 0.94 10.80
CA LEU A 2 -4.51 0.35 9.54
C LEU A 2 -3.78 -1.00 9.71
N LYS A 3 -2.94 -1.14 10.74
CA LYS A 3 -2.28 -2.43 11.06
C LYS A 3 -3.28 -3.56 11.35
N SER A 4 -4.37 -3.26 12.06
CA SER A 4 -5.42 -4.25 12.33
C SER A 4 -6.19 -4.60 11.07
N CYS A 5 -6.44 -3.63 10.18
CA CYS A 5 -7.00 -3.89 8.86
C CYS A 5 -6.10 -4.82 8.04
N MET A 6 -4.78 -4.59 8.02
CA MET A 6 -3.85 -5.47 7.33
C MET A 6 -3.87 -6.91 7.89
N VAL A 7 -3.94 -7.06 9.23
CA VAL A 7 -4.08 -8.40 9.86
C VAL A 7 -5.33 -9.13 9.38
N GLN A 8 -6.46 -8.42 9.22
CA GLN A 8 -7.70 -9.00 8.71
C GLN A 8 -7.60 -9.34 7.22
N VAL A 9 -6.96 -8.50 6.41
CA VAL A 9 -6.68 -8.78 5.00
C VAL A 9 -5.88 -10.07 4.86
N VAL A 10 -4.76 -10.20 5.59
CA VAL A 10 -3.93 -11.40 5.55
C VAL A 10 -4.72 -12.64 5.96
N ALA A 11 -5.51 -12.56 7.04
CA ALA A 11 -6.36 -13.67 7.47
C ALA A 11 -7.40 -14.09 6.41
N ALA A 12 -7.97 -13.13 5.67
CA ALA A 12 -8.90 -13.43 4.60
C ALA A 12 -8.22 -14.15 3.42
N TYR A 13 -6.98 -13.78 3.10
CA TYR A 13 -6.19 -14.45 2.06
C TYR A 13 -5.71 -15.84 2.48
N GLU A 14 -5.31 -16.02 3.74
CA GLU A 14 -4.98 -17.34 4.31
C GLU A 14 -6.18 -18.28 4.22
N LYS A 15 -7.37 -17.80 4.61
CA LYS A 15 -8.62 -18.58 4.48
C LYS A 15 -8.92 -18.96 3.02
N LEU A 16 -8.67 -18.06 2.07
CA LEU A 16 -8.86 -18.33 0.64
C LEU A 16 -7.90 -19.42 0.12
N SER A 17 -6.69 -19.50 0.68
CA SER A 17 -5.73 -20.56 0.41
C SER A 17 -6.18 -21.91 1.00
N GLU A 18 -6.76 -21.90 2.21
CA GLU A 18 -7.22 -23.09 2.93
C GLU A 18 -8.54 -23.69 2.38
N GLU A 19 -9.47 -22.85 1.92
CA GLU A 19 -10.77 -23.27 1.34
C GLU A 19 -10.60 -24.18 0.11
N LYS A 20 -9.42 -24.23 -0.52
CA LYS A 20 -9.11 -25.16 -1.61
C LYS A 20 -8.78 -26.58 -1.13
N GLN A 21 -8.30 -26.76 0.09
CA GLN A 21 -7.99 -28.10 0.63
C GLN A 21 -9.27 -28.85 1.04
N SER A 22 -10.32 -28.11 1.41
CA SER A 22 -11.65 -28.64 1.67
C SER A 22 -12.50 -28.55 0.41
N LYS A 23 -12.37 -29.53 -0.50
CA LYS A 23 -13.21 -29.65 -1.71
C LYS A 23 -14.71 -29.47 -1.38
N LYS A 24 -15.24 -28.27 -1.57
CA LYS A 24 -16.67 -28.07 -1.84
C LYS A 24 -16.89 -28.44 -3.30
N GLU A 25 -17.63 -29.52 -3.55
CA GLU A 25 -18.08 -29.90 -4.89
C GLU A 25 -18.74 -28.68 -5.57
N GLY A 26 -18.15 -28.20 -6.66
CA GLY A 26 -18.66 -27.07 -7.45
C GLY A 26 -17.89 -25.75 -7.33
N ALA A 27 -16.84 -25.64 -6.52
CA ALA A 27 -15.99 -24.44 -6.49
C ALA A 27 -15.04 -24.42 -7.71
N PHE A 28 -15.14 -23.38 -8.54
CA PHE A 28 -14.22 -23.19 -9.66
C PHE A 28 -12.79 -22.95 -9.15
N PRO A 29 -11.77 -23.62 -9.74
CA PRO A 29 -10.39 -23.38 -9.36
C PRO A 29 -10.03 -21.91 -9.64
N VAL A 30 -9.20 -21.32 -8.77
CA VAL A 30 -8.63 -19.99 -9.02
C VAL A 30 -7.82 -20.06 -10.31
N THR A 31 -8.25 -19.30 -11.31
CA THR A 31 -7.52 -19.17 -12.57
C THR A 31 -6.25 -18.36 -12.36
N GLN A 32 -5.27 -18.52 -13.24
CA GLN A 32 -4.04 -17.73 -13.24
C GLN A 32 -4.32 -16.22 -13.23
N SER A 33 -5.25 -15.74 -14.07
CA SER A 33 -5.67 -14.33 -14.08
C SER A 33 -6.19 -13.85 -12.73
N ARG A 34 -6.93 -14.71 -12.01
CA ARG A 34 -7.45 -14.40 -10.68
C ARG A 34 -6.34 -14.40 -9.64
N ALA A 35 -5.39 -15.32 -9.72
CA ALA A 35 -4.20 -15.32 -8.86
C ALA A 35 -3.36 -14.05 -9.06
N LEU A 36 -3.16 -13.62 -10.31
CA LEU A 36 -2.44 -12.40 -10.65
C LEU A 36 -3.13 -11.15 -10.08
N GLN A 37 -4.46 -11.07 -10.17
CA GLN A 37 -5.23 -9.97 -9.58
C GLN A 37 -5.13 -9.96 -8.05
N LEU A 38 -5.26 -11.13 -7.41
CA LEU A 38 -5.13 -11.26 -5.95
C LEU A 38 -3.72 -10.88 -5.47
N LEU A 39 -2.68 -11.25 -6.22
CA LEU A 39 -1.30 -10.86 -5.95
C LEU A 39 -1.12 -9.34 -6.05
N TYR A 40 -1.70 -8.73 -7.08
CA TYR A 40 -1.72 -7.27 -7.25
C TYR A 40 -2.42 -6.57 -6.08
N ASP A 41 -3.62 -7.02 -5.72
CA ASP A 41 -4.42 -6.44 -4.64
C ASP A 41 -3.70 -6.56 -3.28
N LEU A 42 -3.12 -7.72 -2.97
CA LEU A 42 -2.35 -7.95 -1.75
C LEU A 42 -1.14 -7.02 -1.66
N ARG A 43 -0.36 -6.90 -2.73
CA ARG A 43 0.82 -6.01 -2.77
C ARG A 43 0.41 -4.55 -2.63
N TYR A 44 -0.66 -4.12 -3.28
CA TYR A 44 -1.20 -2.77 -3.14
C TYR A 44 -1.64 -2.47 -1.71
N LEU A 45 -2.45 -3.36 -1.11
CA LEU A 45 -2.93 -3.20 0.27
C LEU A 45 -1.77 -3.21 1.26
N ASN A 46 -0.76 -4.06 1.04
CA ASN A 46 0.44 -4.06 1.87
C ASN A 46 1.12 -2.69 1.85
N ILE A 47 1.38 -2.12 0.66
CA ILE A 47 2.00 -0.78 0.54
C ILE A 47 1.16 0.27 1.28
N VAL A 48 -0.15 0.34 1.00
CA VAL A 48 -1.01 1.42 1.49
C VAL A 48 -1.30 1.31 3.00
N LEU A 49 -1.46 0.10 3.54
CA LEU A 49 -1.79 -0.12 4.95
C LEU A 49 -0.55 -0.18 5.86
N THR A 50 0.65 -0.39 5.29
CA THR A 50 1.91 -0.42 6.05
C THR A 50 2.80 0.83 5.86
N ALA A 51 2.54 1.69 4.86
CA ALA A 51 3.33 2.90 4.57
C ALA A 51 3.56 3.84 5.76
N LYS A 52 2.65 3.91 6.74
CA LYS A 52 2.83 4.74 7.96
C LYS A 52 3.55 4.03 9.11
N ALA A 53 3.90 2.75 8.96
CA ALA A 53 4.51 1.96 10.03
C ALA A 53 6.04 2.13 10.12
N ASP A 54 6.71 2.51 9.04
CA ASP A 54 8.18 2.60 8.95
C ASP A 54 8.76 3.91 9.53
N GLU A 55 8.01 5.02 9.48
CA GLU A 55 8.52 6.34 9.90
C GLU A 55 8.77 6.48 11.42
N VAL A 56 8.16 5.64 12.26
CA VAL A 56 8.25 5.78 13.73
C VAL A 56 9.31 4.85 14.34
N LYS A 57 9.86 3.90 13.58
CA LYS A 57 10.90 2.99 14.09
C LYS A 57 11.90 2.67 12.98
N SER A 58 13.02 3.41 12.98
CA SER A 58 14.25 3.02 12.28
C SER A 58 14.72 1.64 12.77
N GLY A 59 14.19 0.59 12.14
CA GLY A 59 14.56 -0.78 12.39
C GLY A 59 13.82 -1.62 11.37
N ARG A 60 14.52 -1.98 10.28
CA ARG A 60 14.07 -2.87 9.19
C ARG A 60 12.98 -3.79 9.71
N SER A 61 11.72 -3.45 9.43
CA SER A 61 10.60 -4.30 9.84
C SER A 61 10.82 -5.64 9.14
N LYS A 62 11.06 -6.69 9.93
CA LYS A 62 11.16 -8.04 9.38
C LYS A 62 9.89 -8.28 8.53
N PRO A 63 10.02 -8.74 7.27
CA PRO A 63 8.85 -9.00 6.45
C PRO A 63 7.93 -9.95 7.23
N ASP A 64 6.64 -9.62 7.24
CA ASP A 64 5.64 -10.43 7.95
C ASP A 64 5.59 -11.79 7.26
N SER A 65 6.04 -12.83 7.97
CA SER A 65 6.14 -14.19 7.44
C SER A 65 4.81 -14.76 6.98
N ARG A 66 3.67 -14.20 7.42
CA ARG A 66 2.34 -14.55 6.93
C ARG A 66 2.08 -13.98 5.54
N ILE A 67 2.51 -12.73 5.30
CA ILE A 67 2.36 -12.08 4.00
C ILE A 67 3.23 -12.79 2.95
N GLU A 68 4.46 -13.17 3.30
CA GLU A 68 5.34 -13.94 2.41
C GLU A 68 4.68 -15.26 2.02
N LYS A 69 4.20 -16.05 2.98
CA LYS A 69 3.50 -17.33 2.71
C LYS A 69 2.30 -17.19 1.77
N VAL A 70 1.49 -16.15 1.95
CA VAL A 70 0.35 -15.89 1.06
C VAL A 70 0.83 -15.48 -0.34
N THR A 71 1.89 -14.68 -0.41
CA THR A 71 2.49 -14.24 -1.67
C THR A 71 3.03 -15.44 -2.45
N ASP A 72 3.82 -16.29 -1.79
CA ASP A 72 4.36 -17.53 -2.36
C ASP A 72 3.24 -18.46 -2.86
N HIS A 73 2.15 -18.58 -2.10
CA HIS A 73 0.99 -19.36 -2.53
C HIS A 73 0.36 -18.80 -3.81
N LEU A 74 0.20 -17.48 -3.93
CA LEU A 74 -0.40 -16.86 -5.10
C LEU A 74 0.52 -16.95 -6.32
N GLU A 75 1.83 -16.79 -6.13
CA GLU A 75 2.83 -16.94 -7.19
C GLU A 75 2.90 -18.38 -7.72
N ALA A 76 2.77 -19.38 -6.85
CA ALA A 76 2.71 -20.79 -7.25
C ALA A 76 1.48 -21.17 -8.09
N LEU A 77 0.47 -20.29 -8.19
CA LEU A 77 -0.71 -20.47 -9.06
C LEU A 77 -0.52 -19.84 -10.45
N ILE A 78 0.62 -19.22 -10.70
CA ILE A 78 0.94 -18.50 -11.94
C ILE A 78 2.11 -19.21 -12.61
N ASP A 79 2.05 -19.34 -13.95
CA ASP A 79 3.20 -19.85 -14.69
C ASP A 79 4.43 -18.94 -14.45
N PRO A 80 5.62 -19.50 -14.16
CA PRO A 80 6.79 -18.70 -13.81
C PRO A 80 7.25 -17.76 -14.94
N PHE A 81 7.12 -18.17 -16.20
CA PHE A 81 7.46 -17.29 -17.33
C PHE A 81 6.47 -16.13 -17.43
N ASP A 82 5.17 -16.42 -17.30
CA ASP A 82 4.15 -15.39 -17.28
C ASP A 82 4.33 -14.44 -16.09
N LEU A 83 4.67 -14.96 -14.91
CA LEU A 83 4.94 -14.15 -13.72
C LEU A 83 6.10 -13.18 -13.95
N ASP A 84 7.19 -13.64 -14.57
CA ASP A 84 8.34 -12.81 -14.92
C ASP A 84 7.97 -11.74 -15.96
N VAL A 85 7.20 -12.12 -16.98
CA VAL A 85 6.69 -11.20 -18.01
C VAL A 85 5.78 -10.13 -17.40
N PHE A 86 4.89 -10.51 -16.47
CA PHE A 86 3.93 -9.59 -15.87
C PHE A 86 4.50 -8.74 -14.74
N THR A 87 5.52 -9.20 -14.01
CA THR A 87 6.11 -8.49 -12.87
C THR A 87 6.47 -7.02 -13.13
N PRO A 88 7.17 -6.63 -14.22
CA PRO A 88 7.46 -5.22 -14.48
C PRO A 88 6.19 -4.38 -14.68
N HIS A 89 5.16 -4.95 -15.34
CA HIS A 89 3.88 -4.28 -15.55
C HIS A 89 3.09 -4.15 -14.25
N LEU A 90 3.06 -5.20 -13.42
CA LEU A 90 2.46 -5.18 -12.10
C LEU A 90 3.06 -4.06 -11.25
N ASN A 91 4.39 -4.00 -11.15
CA ASN A 91 5.08 -2.99 -10.34
C ASN A 91 4.81 -1.56 -10.83
N SER A 92 4.86 -1.32 -12.15
CA SER A 92 4.52 -0.02 -12.74
C SER A 92 3.07 0.40 -12.44
N ASN A 93 2.13 -0.53 -12.57
CA ASN A 93 0.72 -0.30 -12.28
C ASN A 93 0.47 -0.06 -10.79
N LEU A 94 1.09 -0.84 -9.92
CA LEU A 94 1.04 -0.69 -8.47
C LEU A 94 1.50 0.71 -8.06
N HIS A 95 2.67 1.13 -8.52
CA HIS A 95 3.21 2.45 -8.18
C HIS A 95 2.29 3.57 -8.68
N ARG A 96 1.81 3.47 -9.92
CA ARG A 96 0.86 4.44 -10.47
C ARG A 96 -0.43 4.52 -9.67
N LEU A 97 -0.97 3.37 -9.24
CA LEU A 97 -2.19 3.32 -8.46
C LEU A 97 -1.98 3.92 -7.07
N VAL A 98 -0.91 3.53 -6.37
CA VAL A 98 -0.54 4.08 -5.06
C VAL A 98 -0.45 5.60 -5.14
N GLN A 99 0.32 6.16 -6.09
CA GLN A 99 0.45 7.61 -6.23
C GLN A 99 -0.89 8.32 -6.46
N ARG A 100 -1.78 7.74 -7.28
CA ARG A 100 -3.11 8.30 -7.56
C ARG A 100 -4.04 8.27 -6.35
N THR A 101 -3.93 7.25 -5.50
CA THR A 101 -4.83 7.08 -4.34
C THR A 101 -4.27 7.67 -3.05
N SER A 102 -2.96 7.93 -2.97
CA SER A 102 -2.26 8.43 -1.77
C SER A 102 -2.89 9.68 -1.16
N VAL A 103 -3.31 10.66 -1.97
CA VAL A 103 -3.90 11.90 -1.45
C VAL A 103 -5.23 11.62 -0.75
N LEU A 104 -6.15 10.93 -1.42
CA LEU A 104 -7.46 10.58 -0.85
C LEU A 104 -7.30 9.67 0.36
N PHE A 105 -6.40 8.69 0.28
CA PHE A 105 -6.11 7.80 1.40
C PHE A 105 -5.53 8.57 2.59
N GLY A 106 -4.65 9.55 2.36
CA GLY A 106 -4.10 10.42 3.39
C GLY A 106 -5.19 11.26 4.08
N LEU A 107 -6.18 11.75 3.33
CA LEU A 107 -7.33 12.46 3.89
C LEU A 107 -8.23 11.53 4.73
N VAL A 108 -8.51 10.32 4.24
CA VAL A 108 -9.37 9.33 4.92
C VAL A 108 -8.71 8.75 6.18
N THR A 109 -7.40 8.53 6.14
CA THR A 109 -6.63 7.95 7.26
C THR A 109 -6.08 8.97 8.23
N GLY A 110 -6.54 10.22 8.11
CA GLY A 110 -6.14 11.31 8.98
C GLY A 110 -4.74 11.85 8.70
N THR A 111 -4.63 13.17 8.73
CA THR A 111 -3.37 13.92 8.89
C THR A 111 -3.00 14.06 10.36
N GLU A 112 -3.37 13.09 11.20
CA GLU A 112 -3.27 13.18 12.67
C GLU A 112 -1.87 13.51 13.20
N ASN A 113 -0.82 13.33 12.39
CA ASN A 113 0.56 13.74 12.69
C ASN A 113 1.22 14.66 11.64
N GLN A 114 0.50 15.15 10.61
CA GLN A 114 1.06 16.00 9.54
C GLN A 114 0.87 17.50 9.80
N LEU A 115 0.29 17.88 10.94
CA LEU A 115 0.56 19.18 11.53
C LEU A 115 1.74 19.05 12.50
N ALA A 116 2.91 18.62 11.99
CA ALA A 116 4.10 19.24 12.55
C ALA A 116 3.85 20.75 12.42
N PRO A 117 3.98 21.55 13.50
CA PRO A 117 3.89 23.00 13.35
C PRO A 117 4.88 23.31 12.24
N ARG A 118 4.42 23.95 11.16
CA ARG A 118 5.35 24.53 10.18
C ARG A 118 6.31 25.31 11.06
N SER A 119 7.55 24.84 11.18
CA SER A 119 8.56 25.58 11.90
C SER A 119 8.65 26.89 11.14
N SER A 120 7.98 27.91 11.68
CA SER A 120 8.25 29.29 11.37
C SER A 120 9.61 29.58 11.97
N THR A 121 10.66 28.99 11.39
CA THR A 121 11.98 29.60 11.41
C THR A 121 11.89 30.80 10.48
N PHE A 122 11.26 31.86 11.01
CA PHE A 122 11.72 33.21 10.73
C PHE A 122 13.22 33.19 11.03
N ASN A 123 14.04 33.30 10.00
CA ASN A 123 15.47 33.62 9.96
C ASN A 123 16.24 32.70 9.01
N SER A 124 16.12 32.97 7.71
CA SER A 124 17.31 33.10 6.87
C SER A 124 17.02 34.19 5.84
N GLN A 125 17.72 35.31 5.97
CA GLN A 125 17.74 36.36 4.98
C GLN A 125 18.44 35.81 3.72
N GLU A 126 17.67 35.44 2.70
CA GLU A 126 18.19 35.24 1.36
C GLU A 126 17.24 35.99 0.40
N PRO A 127 17.72 37.00 -0.36
CA PRO A 127 16.85 37.92 -1.08
C PRO A 127 16.42 37.28 -2.40
N HIS A 128 15.48 36.35 -2.34
CA HIS A 128 14.79 35.90 -3.54
C HIS A 128 13.51 36.71 -3.71
N ASN A 129 13.34 37.23 -4.92
CA ASN A 129 12.23 38.07 -5.39
C ASN A 129 10.88 37.39 -5.15
N ILE A 130 10.31 37.55 -3.95
CA ILE A 130 8.92 37.21 -3.67
C ILE A 130 8.15 38.53 -3.69
N LEU A 131 7.34 38.71 -4.74
CA LEU A 131 6.33 39.76 -4.79
C LEU A 131 5.34 39.51 -3.63
N PRO A 132 5.14 40.48 -2.72
CA PRO A 132 4.14 40.34 -1.68
C PRO A 132 2.76 40.22 -2.32
N LEU A 133 2.10 39.07 -2.14
CA LEU A 133 0.66 39.00 -2.41
C LEU A 133 -0.01 39.87 -1.35
N ALA A 134 -0.73 40.90 -1.80
CA ALA A 134 -1.34 41.91 -0.95
C ALA A 134 -2.12 41.27 0.21
N SER A 135 -1.85 41.76 1.43
CA SER A 135 -2.58 41.36 2.63
C SER A 135 -4.02 41.85 2.52
N SER A 136 -4.95 40.91 2.36
CA SER A 136 -6.38 41.21 2.42
C SER A 136 -6.75 41.51 3.87
N GLN A 137 -6.72 42.80 4.26
CA GLN A 137 -7.35 43.25 5.49
C GLN A 137 -8.86 43.27 5.28
N ILE A 138 -9.54 42.21 5.72
CA ILE A 138 -10.98 42.23 5.95
C ILE A 138 -11.17 43.03 7.25
N ARG A 139 -11.79 44.22 7.13
CA ARG A 139 -12.21 45.08 8.23
C ARG A 139 -13.47 44.53 8.88
#